data_AF-A0A1E7FY79-F1
#
_entry.id   AF-A0A1E7FY79-F1
#
_cell.length_a   1.000
_cell.length_b   1.000
_cell.length_c   1.000
_cell.angle_alpha   90.00
_cell.angle_beta   90.00
_cell.angle_gamma   90.00
#
_symmetry.space_group_name_H-M   'P 1'
#
loop_
_entity.id
_entity.type
_entity.pdbx_description
1 polymer ?
#
loop_
_entity_poly.entity_id
_entity_poly.type
_entity_poly.pdbx_seq_one_letter_code
_entity_poly.pdbx_strand_id
1 'polypeptide(L)'
;NVPQQFPENHSLGIWVNKMRMERKKWDKGSERTSLTERKIELLESIDFIWAQNHKGEIGWERRFQEIRKFKRKHGHCNVPTKSAENRALGRWVSTQRTMYKNYMKG
;
A
#
# COMPACT_ATOMS: atom_id res chain seq x y z
N ASN A 1 11.01 -8.51 5.33
CA ASN A 1 10.51 -7.17 4.95
C ASN A 1 10.49 -6.30 6.21
N VAL A 2 11.35 -5.28 6.31
CA VAL A 2 11.49 -4.49 7.55
C VAL A 2 10.32 -3.49 7.66
N PRO A 3 9.42 -3.63 8.64
CA PRO A 3 8.33 -2.68 8.89
C PRO A 3 8.89 -1.35 9.40
N GLN A 4 8.14 -0.27 9.17
CA GLN A 4 8.47 1.06 9.72
C GLN A 4 8.57 1.06 11.25
N GLN A 5 7.82 0.18 11.91
CA GLN A 5 7.95 -0.12 13.33
C GLN A 5 8.61 -1.49 13.45
N PHE A 6 9.94 -1.53 13.35
CA PHE A 6 10.70 -2.73 13.67
C PHE A 6 11.16 -2.61 15.13
N PRO A 7 10.50 -3.31 16.07
CA PRO A 7 10.68 -3.09 17.50
C PRO A 7 12.10 -3.44 17.99
N GLU A 8 12.83 -4.28 17.27
CA GLU A 8 14.22 -4.66 17.59
C GLU A 8 15.24 -3.58 17.20
N ASN A 9 14.95 -2.72 16.22
CA ASN A 9 15.83 -1.61 15.84
C ASN A 9 15.05 -0.51 15.09
N HIS A 10 14.45 0.40 15.85
CA HIS A 10 13.65 1.51 15.33
C HIS A 10 14.42 2.39 14.32
N SER A 11 15.73 2.54 14.52
CA SER A 11 16.64 3.30 13.65
C SER A 11 16.73 2.71 12.24
N LEU A 12 16.67 1.38 12.12
CA LEU A 12 16.68 0.71 10.82
C LEU A 12 15.39 0.98 10.05
N GLY A 13 14.23 0.94 10.72
CA GLY A 13 12.93 1.25 10.09
C GLY A 13 12.88 2.68 9.54
N ILE A 14 13.43 3.65 10.28
CA ILE A 14 13.56 5.04 9.83
C ILE A 14 14.49 5.14 8.62
N TRP A 15 15.66 4.49 8.67
CA TRP A 15 16.63 4.51 7.58
C TRP A 15 16.08 3.88 6.30
N VAL A 16 15.41 2.74 6.39
CA VAL A 16 14.74 2.08 5.25
C VAL A 16 13.72 3.03 4.61
N ASN A 17 12.90 3.72 5.41
CA ASN A 17 11.94 4.69 4.87
C ASN A 17 12.63 5.89 4.21
N LYS A 18 13.75 6.37 4.77
CA LYS A 18 14.57 7.41 4.16
C LYS A 18 15.08 6.95 2.79
N MET A 19 15.64 5.75 2.66
CA MET A 19 16.13 5.22 1.39
C MET A 19 15.01 5.11 0.34
N ARG A 20 13.80 4.68 0.75
CA ARG A 20 12.63 4.64 -0.14
C ARG A 20 12.17 6.03 -0.61
N MET A 21 12.22 7.03 0.28
CA MET A 21 11.91 8.42 -0.07
C MET A 21 12.94 9.01 -1.04
N GLU A 22 14.22 8.69 -0.85
CA GLU A 22 15.29 9.08 -1.76
C GLU A 22 15.12 8.42 -3.14
N ARG A 23 14.73 7.14 -3.20
CA ARG A 23 14.45 6.45 -4.48
C ARG A 23 13.34 7.13 -5.27
N LYS A 24 12.26 7.52 -4.59
CA LYS A 24 11.18 8.28 -5.22
C LYS A 24 11.62 9.63 -5.79
N LYS A 25 12.64 10.27 -5.19
CA LYS A 25 13.23 11.50 -5.74
C LYS A 25 14.09 11.19 -6.96
N TRP A 26 14.90 10.13 -6.89
CA TRP A 26 15.73 9.64 -8.00
C TRP A 26 14.88 9.30 -9.24
N ASP A 27 13.81 8.52 -9.07
CA ASP A 27 12.93 8.12 -10.19
C ASP A 27 12.20 9.30 -10.84
N LYS A 28 12.10 10.43 -10.13
CA LYS A 28 11.55 11.70 -10.64
C LYS A 28 12.59 12.63 -11.25
N GLY A 29 13.84 12.20 -11.34
CA GLY A 29 14.95 13.00 -11.88
C GLY A 29 15.38 14.16 -10.97
N SER A 30 15.15 14.07 -9.66
CA SER A 30 15.55 15.14 -8.73
C SER A 30 17.06 15.18 -8.53
N GLU A 31 17.69 16.33 -8.77
CA GLU A 31 19.12 16.58 -8.50
C GLU A 31 19.47 16.61 -7.00
N ARG A 32 18.47 16.62 -6.10
CA ARG A 32 18.64 16.72 -4.64
C ARG A 32 18.49 15.39 -3.91
N THR A 33 18.87 14.29 -4.57
CA THR A 33 18.88 12.97 -3.92
C THR A 33 20.28 12.57 -3.48
N SER A 34 20.35 11.90 -2.34
CA SER A 34 21.57 11.29 -1.82
C SER A 34 21.85 9.89 -2.37
N LEU A 35 20.96 9.36 -3.22
CA LEU A 35 21.19 8.11 -3.94
C LEU A 35 22.17 8.33 -5.09
N THR A 36 22.95 7.29 -5.33
CA THR A 36 23.80 7.13 -6.51
C THR A 36 23.47 5.78 -7.12
N GLU A 37 23.80 5.58 -8.40
CA GLU A 37 23.63 4.30 -9.08
C GLU A 37 24.28 3.15 -8.29
N ARG A 38 25.49 3.36 -7.78
CA ARG A 38 26.18 2.40 -6.91
C ARG A 38 25.41 2.04 -5.64
N LYS A 39 24.75 3.01 -4.98
CA LYS A 39 23.94 2.74 -3.78
C LYS A 39 22.69 1.95 -4.12
N ILE A 40 22.12 2.16 -5.32
CA ILE A 40 20.97 1.41 -5.81
C ILE A 40 21.37 -0.05 -6.06
N GLU A 41 22.47 -0.29 -6.78
CA GLU A 41 23.00 -1.64 -7.05
C GLU A 41 23.21 -2.46 -5.77
N LEU A 42 23.82 -1.85 -4.75
CA LEU A 42 24.09 -2.53 -3.47
C LEU A 42 22.82 -2.89 -2.70
N LEU A 43 21.76 -2.10 -2.85
CA LEU A 43 20.47 -2.39 -2.24
C LEU A 43 19.73 -3.45 -3.04
N GLU A 44 19.79 -3.39 -4.37
CA GLU A 44 19.18 -4.41 -5.25
C GLU A 44 19.87 -5.77 -5.11
N SER A 45 21.19 -5.83 -4.85
CA SER A 45 21.92 -7.09 -4.64
C SER A 45 21.49 -7.86 -3.38
N ILE A 46 20.73 -7.24 -2.49
CA ILE A 46 20.17 -7.88 -1.29
C ILE A 46 18.64 -7.96 -1.34
N ASP A 47 18.06 -7.89 -2.54
CA ASP A 47 16.60 -7.90 -2.78
C ASP A 47 15.87 -6.83 -1.96
N PHE A 48 16.48 -5.64 -1.82
CA PHE A 48 15.88 -4.54 -1.07
C PHE A 48 14.57 -4.07 -1.71
N ILE A 49 13.48 -4.21 -0.95
CA ILE A 49 12.14 -3.83 -1.42
C ILE A 49 11.96 -2.31 -1.31
N TRP A 50 12.06 -1.63 -2.45
CA TRP A 50 11.88 -0.17 -2.59
C TRP A 50 10.44 0.31 -2.37
N ALA A 51 9.46 -0.48 -2.81
CA ALA A 51 8.06 -0.07 -2.73
C ALA A 51 7.43 -0.49 -1.40
N GLN A 52 6.86 0.46 -0.65
CA GLN A 52 5.79 0.15 0.29
C GLN A 52 4.46 -0.10 -0.44
N ASN A 53 4.47 -0.87 -1.53
CA ASN A 53 3.23 -1.25 -2.23
C ASN A 53 2.38 -2.19 -1.37
N HIS A 54 2.95 -2.78 -0.32
CA HIS A 54 2.17 -3.50 0.67
C HIS A 54 1.21 -2.61 1.48
N LYS A 55 1.32 -1.28 1.50
CA LYS A 55 0.21 -0.47 2.08
C LYS A 55 -1.10 -0.68 1.28
N GLY A 56 -0.98 -0.89 -0.03
CA GLY A 56 -2.09 -1.24 -0.91
C GLY A 56 -2.59 -2.67 -0.66
N GLU A 57 -1.68 -3.66 -0.63
CA GLU A 57 -2.05 -5.08 -0.43
C GLU A 57 -2.52 -5.40 1.00
N ILE A 58 -1.83 -4.91 2.03
CA ILE A 58 -2.27 -5.00 3.43
C ILE A 58 -3.62 -4.28 3.58
N GLY A 59 -3.78 -3.15 2.87
CA GLY A 59 -5.06 -2.44 2.78
C GLY A 59 -6.14 -3.29 2.11
N TRP A 60 -5.81 -4.00 1.03
CA TRP A 60 -6.73 -4.84 0.28
C TRP A 60 -7.19 -6.03 1.09
N GLU A 61 -6.27 -6.80 1.68
CA GLU A 61 -6.59 -7.98 2.49
C GLU A 61 -7.44 -7.59 3.71
N ARG A 62 -7.08 -6.50 4.39
CA ARG A 62 -7.89 -5.98 5.50
C ARG A 62 -9.31 -5.63 5.05
N ARG A 63 -9.47 -4.93 3.92
CA ARG A 63 -10.79 -4.55 3.38
C ARG A 63 -11.59 -5.78 2.94
N PHE A 64 -10.93 -6.79 2.38
CA PHE A 64 -11.54 -8.05 2.02
C PHE A 64 -12.12 -8.76 3.26
N GLN A 65 -11.35 -8.83 4.36
CA GLN A 65 -11.83 -9.38 5.63
C GLN A 65 -13.02 -8.59 6.21
N GLU A 66 -13.01 -7.26 6.10
CA GLU A 66 -14.13 -6.40 6.51
C GLU A 66 -15.40 -6.70 5.69
N ILE A 67 -15.30 -6.85 4.35
CA ILE A 67 -16.44 -7.27 3.51
C ILE A 67 -16.92 -8.67 3.91
N ARG A 68 -16.02 -9.62 4.17
CA ARG A 68 -16.40 -10.98 4.55
C ARG A 68 -17.23 -10.99 5.84
N LYS A 69 -16.84 -10.18 6.82
CA LYS A 69 -17.61 -9.96 8.06
C LYS A 69 -18.96 -9.32 7.77
N PHE A 70 -19.01 -8.30 6.91
CA PHE A 70 -20.25 -7.64 6.52
C PHE A 70 -21.23 -8.61 5.83
N LYS A 71 -20.75 -9.41 4.87
CA LYS A 71 -21.55 -10.44 4.19
C LYS A 71 -22.13 -11.45 5.17
N ARG A 72 -21.35 -11.90 6.15
CA ARG A 72 -21.83 -12.83 7.18
C ARG A 72 -22.94 -12.21 8.06
N LYS A 73 -22.86 -10.91 8.35
CA LYS A 73 -23.85 -10.19 9.18
C LYS A 73 -25.12 -9.82 8.41
N HIS A 74 -25.00 -9.47 7.12
CA HIS A 74 -26.11 -8.89 6.33
C HIS A 74 -26.57 -9.76 5.16
N GLY A 75 -25.91 -10.89 4.88
CA GLY A 75 -26.21 -11.79 3.76
C GLY A 75 -25.70 -11.31 2.39
N HIS A 76 -25.29 -10.05 2.26
CA HIS A 76 -24.88 -9.44 0.99
C HIS A 76 -23.63 -8.55 1.13
N CYS A 77 -23.00 -8.20 0.00
CA CYS A 77 -21.83 -7.28 -0.05
C CYS A 77 -22.21 -5.84 -0.45
N ASN A 78 -23.50 -5.47 -0.44
CA ASN A 78 -23.97 -4.11 -0.69
C ASN A 78 -23.74 -3.23 0.54
N VAL A 79 -22.50 -2.79 0.74
CA VAL A 79 -22.10 -1.95 1.88
C VAL A 79 -22.53 -0.50 1.62
N PRO A 80 -23.36 0.12 2.48
CA PRO A 80 -23.79 1.51 2.30
C PRO A 80 -22.61 2.48 2.39
N THR A 81 -22.48 3.38 1.40
CA THR A 81 -21.39 4.37 1.37
C THR A 81 -21.60 5.55 2.33
N LYS A 82 -22.85 5.82 2.73
CA LYS A 82 -23.23 6.94 3.61
C LYS A 82 -23.25 6.58 5.10
N SER A 83 -23.25 5.30 5.45
CA SER A 83 -23.23 4.85 6.85
C SER A 83 -21.95 5.34 7.55
N ALA A 84 -22.08 5.92 8.75
CA ALA A 84 -20.93 6.37 9.54
C ALA A 84 -20.02 5.20 9.93
N GLU A 85 -20.61 4.03 10.24
CA GLU A 85 -19.89 2.82 10.67
C GLU A 85 -19.06 2.20 9.53
N ASN A 86 -19.56 2.23 8.30
CA ASN A 86 -18.98 1.50 7.17
C ASN A 86 -18.55 2.40 5.99
N ARG A 87 -18.42 3.71 6.19
CA ARG A 87 -18.11 4.69 5.13
C ARG A 87 -16.88 4.33 4.32
N ALA A 88 -15.81 3.92 4.99
CA ALA A 88 -14.55 3.56 4.33
C ALA A 88 -14.66 2.26 3.53
N LEU A 89 -15.33 1.24 4.08
CA LEU A 89 -15.59 -0.02 3.41
C LEU A 89 -16.50 0.16 2.19
N GLY A 90 -17.59 0.94 2.34
CA GLY A 90 -18.52 1.24 1.25
C GLY A 90 -17.85 1.97 0.09
N ARG A 91 -16.99 2.97 0.39
CA ARG A 91 -16.18 3.63 -0.65
C ARG A 91 -15.27 2.65 -1.37
N TRP A 92 -14.58 1.80 -0.63
CA TRP A 92 -13.68 0.80 -1.20
C TRP A 92 -14.43 -0.17 -2.14
N VAL A 93 -15.58 -0.72 -1.71
CA VAL A 93 -16.45 -1.58 -2.54
C VAL A 93 -16.86 -0.86 -3.81
N SER A 94 -17.27 0.41 -3.72
CA SER A 94 -17.66 1.22 -4.87
C SER A 94 -16.51 1.37 -5.86
N THR A 95 -15.29 1.67 -5.38
CA THR A 95 -14.09 1.73 -6.22
C THR A 95 -13.84 0.41 -6.95
N GLN A 96 -13.95 -0.75 -6.27
CA GLN A 96 -13.75 -2.05 -6.91
C GLN A 96 -14.77 -2.30 -8.04
N ARG A 97 -16.04 -1.92 -7.84
CA ARG A 97 -17.08 -2.04 -8.88
C ARG A 97 -16.78 -1.16 -10.10
N THR A 98 -16.33 0.07 -9.88
CA THR A 98 -15.94 0.98 -10.96
C THR A 98 -14.74 0.45 -11.74
N MET A 99 -13.70 -0.04 -11.03
CA MET A 99 -12.52 -0.64 -11.67
C MET A 99 -12.89 -1.85 -12.52
N TYR A 100 -13.74 -2.75 -12.01
CA TYR A 100 -14.24 -3.90 -12.78
C TYR A 100 -15.04 -3.47 -14.02
N LYS A 101 -15.92 -2.48 -13.88
CA LYS A 101 -16.69 -1.93 -15.01
C LYS A 101 -15.78 -1.34 -16.09
N ASN A 102 -14.69 -0.68 -15.71
CA ASN A 102 -13.73 -0.13 -16.66
C ASN A 102 -12.92 -1.24 -17.34
N TYR A 103 -12.51 -2.27 -16.58
CA TYR A 103 -11.82 -3.44 -17.11
C TYR A 103 -12.66 -4.18 -18.15
N MET A 104 -13.97 -4.34 -17.92
CA MET A 104 -14.88 -5.01 -18.85
C MET A 104 -15.24 -4.18 -20.10
N LYS A 105 -14.85 -2.90 -20.14
CA LYS A 105 -15.17 -1.97 -21.24
C LYS A 105 -14.00 -1.69 -22.17
N GLY A 106 -12.80 -2.15 -21.82
CA GLY A 106 -11.63 -2.17 -22.70
C GLY A 106 -11.37 -3.58 -23.19
#